data_AF-A0A9D5R9L1-F1
#
_entry.id   AF-A0A9D5R9L1-F1
#
_cell.length_a   1.000
_cell.length_b   1.000
_cell.length_c   1.000
_cell.angle_alpha   90.00
_cell.angle_beta   90.00
_cell.angle_gamma   90.00
#
_symmetry.space_group_name_H-M   'P 1'
#
loop_
_entity.id
_entity.type
_entity.pdbx_description
1 polymer ?
#
loop_
_entity_poly.entity_id
_entity_poly.type
_entity_poly.pdbx_seq_one_letter_code
_entity_poly.pdbx_strand_id
1 'polypeptide(L)'
;ATSTYRAPADLDEWISKDIDMQFQQGGATLSICRRKDYIITGSEVPTQAQGTLASQFVPGNLLYQYHLWEASLSGDTKAFVTHPGAASESSTQRPGYWYGEQTAPTCHMEGNTVMEIYDLPADTGTPFTHLYFTTDTFEETRLEGQWLFGRHGDGYIGIWCSQELEPYSDLTLGREYRANALKSAWVCQVSSAEESGSFDAFIEAFKGRTPSFDPDSGKLFLDQSLALHAQ
;
A
#
# COMPACT_ATOMS: atom_id res chain seq x y z
N ALA A 1 -17.29 33.84 -7.85
CA ALA A 1 -18.37 32.92 -8.26
C ALA A 1 -17.71 31.59 -8.63
N THR A 2 -17.79 30.60 -7.75
CA THR A 2 -17.37 29.23 -8.10
C THR A 2 -18.48 28.66 -8.97
N SER A 3 -18.19 28.36 -10.23
CA SER A 3 -19.12 27.60 -11.06
C SER A 3 -19.54 26.33 -10.30
N THR A 4 -20.83 26.00 -10.30
CA THR A 4 -21.29 24.72 -9.77
C THR A 4 -20.54 23.60 -10.51
N TYR A 5 -19.85 22.74 -9.76
CA TYR A 5 -19.16 21.59 -10.36
C TYR A 5 -20.15 20.79 -11.21
N ARG A 6 -19.73 20.44 -12.41
CA ARG A 6 -20.46 19.52 -13.30
C ARG A 6 -19.55 18.34 -13.54
N ALA A 7 -20.01 17.16 -13.15
CA ALA A 7 -19.33 15.93 -13.50
C ALA A 7 -19.18 15.82 -15.03
N PRO A 8 -18.10 15.21 -15.52
CA PRO A 8 -17.99 14.82 -16.92
C PRO A 8 -19.20 13.98 -17.35
N ALA A 9 -19.67 14.18 -18.59
CA ALA A 9 -20.87 13.50 -19.10
C ALA A 9 -20.71 11.97 -19.20
N ASP A 10 -19.47 11.50 -19.23
CA ASP A 10 -19.04 10.11 -19.34
C ASP A 10 -18.66 9.50 -17.98
N LEU A 11 -18.87 10.19 -16.86
CA LEU A 11 -18.45 9.72 -15.53
C LEU A 11 -19.01 8.32 -15.19
N ASP A 12 -20.30 8.07 -15.45
CA ASP A 12 -20.94 6.78 -15.15
C ASP A 12 -20.32 5.62 -15.96
N GLU A 13 -19.92 5.90 -17.20
CA GLU A 13 -19.21 4.94 -18.05
C GLU A 13 -17.82 4.64 -17.48
N TRP A 14 -17.08 5.65 -17.01
CA TRP A 14 -15.78 5.44 -16.38
C TRP A 14 -15.86 4.72 -15.03
N ILE A 15 -16.88 5.01 -14.22
CA ILE A 15 -17.08 4.35 -12.92
C ILE A 15 -17.50 2.89 -13.08
N SER A 16 -18.11 2.49 -14.21
CA SER A 16 -18.61 1.12 -14.41
C SER A 16 -17.64 0.20 -15.16
N LYS A 17 -16.59 0.73 -15.77
CA LYS A 17 -15.61 -0.06 -16.53
C LYS A 17 -14.56 -0.71 -15.65
N ASP A 18 -14.11 -1.87 -16.09
CA ASP A 18 -12.83 -2.41 -15.65
C ASP A 18 -11.71 -1.57 -16.24
N ILE A 19 -10.75 -1.22 -15.39
CA ILE A 19 -9.59 -0.40 -15.76
C ILE A 19 -8.34 -1.19 -15.44
N ASP A 20 -7.44 -1.23 -16.41
CA ASP A 20 -6.05 -1.65 -16.23
C ASP A 20 -5.21 -0.65 -17.02
N MET A 21 -4.66 0.32 -16.30
CA MET A 21 -4.00 1.47 -16.89
C MET A 21 -2.67 1.73 -16.21
N GLN A 22 -1.65 1.92 -17.02
CA GLN A 22 -0.35 2.40 -16.59
C GLN A 22 0.02 3.62 -17.43
N PHE A 23 0.49 4.69 -16.78
CA PHE A 23 0.96 5.88 -17.48
C PHE A 23 2.16 6.49 -16.79
N GLN A 24 3.00 7.14 -17.60
CA GLN A 24 4.25 7.76 -17.16
C GLN A 24 4.04 9.26 -17.03
N GLN A 25 4.32 9.82 -15.85
CA GLN A 25 4.23 11.26 -15.63
C GLN A 25 5.29 11.74 -14.63
N GLY A 26 6.05 12.76 -15.02
CA GLY A 26 7.04 13.37 -14.11
C GLY A 26 8.16 12.42 -13.68
N GLY A 27 8.42 11.39 -14.47
CA GLY A 27 9.35 10.32 -14.13
C GLY A 27 8.73 9.21 -13.29
N ALA A 28 7.52 9.35 -12.75
CA ALA A 28 6.83 8.28 -12.05
C ALA A 28 5.97 7.43 -12.99
N THR A 29 5.84 6.15 -12.66
CA THR A 29 4.86 5.22 -13.22
C THR A 29 3.64 5.21 -12.32
N LEU A 30 2.47 5.54 -12.87
CA LEU A 30 1.20 5.45 -12.18
C LEU A 30 0.44 4.25 -12.72
N SER A 31 0.00 3.37 -11.83
CA SER A 31 -0.74 2.14 -12.13
C SER A 31 -2.11 2.20 -11.47
N ILE A 32 -3.15 1.83 -12.21
CA ILE A 32 -4.54 1.78 -11.74
C ILE A 32 -5.14 0.45 -12.20
N CYS A 33 -5.59 -0.35 -11.25
CA CYS A 33 -6.39 -1.54 -11.49
C CYS A 33 -7.75 -1.35 -10.81
N ARG A 34 -8.81 -1.32 -11.61
CA ARG A 34 -10.20 -1.17 -11.14
C ARG A 34 -11.01 -2.35 -11.65
N ARG A 35 -11.75 -3.00 -10.76
CA ARG A 35 -12.82 -3.95 -11.06
C ARG A 35 -14.10 -3.50 -10.36
N LYS A 36 -15.22 -4.15 -10.64
CA LYS A 36 -16.50 -3.83 -9.99
C LYS A 36 -16.39 -3.72 -8.46
N ASP A 37 -15.66 -4.64 -7.82
CA ASP A 37 -15.63 -4.82 -6.37
C ASP A 37 -14.35 -4.30 -5.68
N TYR A 38 -13.42 -3.73 -6.45
CA TYR A 38 -12.22 -3.10 -5.88
C TYR A 38 -11.57 -2.07 -6.82
N ILE A 39 -10.79 -1.18 -6.23
CA ILE A 39 -9.77 -0.38 -6.91
C ILE A 39 -8.46 -0.50 -6.15
N ILE A 40 -7.36 -0.65 -6.86
CA ILE A 40 -6.01 -0.50 -6.32
C ILE A 40 -5.23 0.44 -7.22
N THR A 41 -4.47 1.33 -6.61
CA THR A 41 -3.64 2.31 -7.31
C THR A 41 -2.25 2.29 -6.71
N GLY A 42 -1.24 2.53 -7.54
CA GLY A 42 0.16 2.53 -7.14
C GLY A 42 0.96 3.54 -7.94
N SER A 43 1.98 4.10 -7.30
CA SER A 43 2.90 5.07 -7.87
C SER A 43 4.32 4.59 -7.65
N GLU A 44 4.97 4.17 -8.73
CA GLU A 44 6.38 3.79 -8.73
C GLU A 44 7.21 4.99 -9.13
N VAL A 45 8.17 5.37 -8.31
CA VAL A 45 9.11 6.43 -8.62
C VAL A 45 10.46 5.75 -8.92
N PRO A 46 11.03 5.89 -10.14
CA PRO A 46 12.31 5.31 -10.48
C PRO A 46 13.37 5.80 -9.51
N THR A 47 14.01 4.84 -8.86
CA THR A 47 15.08 5.08 -7.89
C THR A 47 16.39 5.55 -8.53
N GLN A 48 16.55 5.47 -9.86
CA GLN A 48 17.70 6.05 -10.56
C GLN A 48 17.54 7.53 -10.86
N ALA A 49 17.52 8.35 -9.81
CA ALA A 49 17.93 9.73 -9.90
C ALA A 49 19.45 9.84 -9.66
N GLN A 50 20.24 9.47 -10.68
CA GLN A 50 21.43 10.23 -11.08
C GLN A 50 20.97 11.26 -12.13
N GLY A 51 20.88 12.55 -11.76
CA GLY A 51 20.63 13.73 -12.63
C GLY A 51 19.41 13.66 -13.57
N THR A 52 18.37 14.49 -13.51
CA THR A 52 18.25 15.92 -13.17
C THR A 52 16.91 16.22 -12.46
N LEU A 53 16.33 15.22 -11.80
CA LEU A 53 15.42 15.35 -10.63
C LEU A 53 16.06 14.78 -9.35
N ALA A 54 17.29 14.27 -9.45
CA ALA A 54 18.13 13.75 -8.37
C ALA A 54 18.52 14.77 -7.29
N SER A 55 18.18 16.05 -7.48
CA SER A 55 18.27 17.05 -6.43
C SER A 55 17.00 17.13 -5.55
N GLN A 56 15.95 16.36 -5.86
CA GLN A 56 14.66 16.40 -5.14
C GLN A 56 14.18 15.04 -4.63
N PHE A 57 14.71 13.93 -5.16
CA PHE A 57 14.37 12.58 -4.70
C PHE A 57 15.65 11.74 -4.64
N VAL A 58 16.20 11.59 -3.44
CA VAL A 58 17.38 10.76 -3.15
C VAL A 58 16.95 9.76 -2.07
N PRO A 59 17.42 8.50 -2.12
CA PRO A 59 17.28 7.56 -1.01
C PRO A 59 17.76 8.19 0.31
N GLY A 60 16.89 8.27 1.32
CA GLY A 60 17.19 8.91 2.60
C GLY A 60 16.84 10.40 2.73
N ASN A 61 16.13 11.03 1.77
CA ASN A 61 15.58 12.39 1.93
C ASN A 61 14.12 12.39 2.40
N LEU A 62 13.76 13.39 3.23
CA LEU A 62 12.39 13.64 3.71
C LEU A 62 11.47 14.00 2.54
N LEU A 63 10.42 13.20 2.35
CA LEU A 63 9.45 13.36 1.28
C LEU A 63 8.15 13.96 1.85
N TYR A 64 7.84 15.21 1.47
CA TYR A 64 6.67 15.93 1.96
C TYR A 64 5.36 15.41 1.33
N GLN A 65 4.51 14.75 2.13
CA GLN A 65 3.11 14.40 1.82
C GLN A 65 2.88 13.45 0.62
N TYR A 66 3.60 12.32 0.59
CA TYR A 66 3.34 11.25 -0.38
C TYR A 66 2.39 10.18 0.18
N HIS A 67 1.71 9.52 -0.75
CA HIS A 67 0.86 8.36 -0.53
C HIS A 67 0.97 7.53 -1.81
N LEU A 68 1.80 6.49 -1.78
CA LEU A 68 2.22 5.81 -3.00
C LEU A 68 1.19 4.81 -3.52
N TRP A 69 0.36 4.26 -2.65
CA TRP A 69 -0.68 3.33 -3.05
C TRP A 69 -1.86 3.32 -2.08
N GLU A 70 -3.01 2.91 -2.61
CA GLU A 70 -4.20 2.58 -1.82
C GLU A 70 -4.90 1.40 -2.48
N ALA A 71 -5.41 0.49 -1.67
CA ALA A 71 -6.41 -0.50 -2.06
C ALA A 71 -7.75 -0.14 -1.39
N SER A 72 -8.84 -0.11 -2.17
CA SER A 72 -10.18 0.21 -1.70
C SER A 72 -11.20 -0.81 -2.24
N LEU A 73 -11.99 -1.42 -1.35
CA LEU A 73 -13.12 -2.31 -1.71
C LEU A 73 -14.47 -1.57 -1.72
N SER A 74 -14.54 -0.42 -1.04
CA SER A 74 -15.68 0.50 -1.02
C SER A 74 -15.18 1.93 -0.75
N GLY A 75 -16.08 2.90 -0.65
CA GLY A 75 -15.69 4.29 -0.33
C GLY A 75 -15.01 4.45 1.03
N ASP A 76 -15.33 3.57 1.99
CA ASP A 76 -14.85 3.58 3.37
C ASP A 76 -13.99 2.36 3.75
N THR A 77 -13.94 1.32 2.91
CA THR A 77 -13.10 0.13 3.11
C THR A 77 -11.81 0.25 2.34
N LYS A 78 -10.73 0.60 3.04
CA LYS A 78 -9.45 0.97 2.43
C LYS A 78 -8.25 0.50 3.24
N ALA A 79 -7.13 0.31 2.54
CA ALA A 79 -5.86 -0.04 3.13
C ALA A 79 -4.67 0.60 2.40
N PHE A 80 -3.65 0.97 3.17
CA PHE A 80 -2.37 1.48 2.67
C PHE A 80 -1.30 1.40 3.77
N VAL A 81 -0.03 1.38 3.38
CA VAL A 81 1.11 1.37 4.31
C VAL A 81 1.89 2.66 4.16
N THR A 82 2.39 3.19 5.29
CA THR A 82 3.29 4.35 5.34
C THR A 82 4.38 4.19 6.40
N HIS A 83 5.47 4.93 6.26
CA HIS A 83 6.38 5.23 7.38
C HIS A 83 6.03 6.59 8.02
N PRO A 84 5.54 6.61 9.28
CA PRO A 84 5.10 7.85 9.91
C PRO A 84 6.24 8.79 10.25
N GLY A 85 6.01 10.09 10.09
CA GLY A 85 6.94 11.17 10.46
C GLY A 85 6.93 11.58 11.92
N ALA A 86 6.01 11.03 12.72
CA ALA A 86 5.90 11.30 14.15
C ALA A 86 5.35 10.07 14.87
N ALA A 87 5.59 9.95 16.18
CA ALA A 87 5.20 8.79 16.97
C ALA A 87 3.75 8.82 17.51
N SER A 88 2.99 9.90 17.27
CA SER A 88 1.58 10.00 17.68
C SER A 88 0.72 10.77 16.68
N GLU A 89 -0.54 10.37 16.57
CA GLU A 89 -1.58 11.01 15.77
C GLU A 89 -1.88 12.45 16.20
N SER A 90 -1.63 12.78 17.46
CA SER A 90 -1.77 14.14 17.99
C SER A 90 -0.70 15.11 17.47
N SER A 91 0.37 14.60 16.85
CA SER A 91 1.43 15.43 16.29
C SER A 91 0.89 16.34 15.18
N THR A 92 1.47 17.54 15.08
CA THR A 92 1.25 18.49 13.98
C THR A 92 2.43 18.56 12.99
N GLN A 93 3.49 17.77 13.22
CA GLN A 93 4.69 17.71 12.38
C GLN A 93 4.38 17.17 10.99
N ARG A 94 4.96 17.72 9.93
CA ARG A 94 4.77 17.28 8.53
C ARG A 94 6.12 16.79 7.97
N PRO A 95 6.26 15.54 7.52
CA PRO A 95 5.29 14.45 7.62
C PRO A 95 4.95 14.12 9.07
N GLY A 96 3.71 13.68 9.30
CA GLY A 96 3.21 13.32 10.63
C GLY A 96 2.85 11.86 10.72
N TYR A 97 1.95 11.50 11.62
CA TYR A 97 1.60 10.10 11.84
C TYR A 97 0.83 9.50 10.64
N TRP A 98 -0.25 10.15 10.17
CA TRP A 98 -1.07 9.67 9.05
C TRP A 98 -1.00 10.56 7.79
N TYR A 99 -0.07 11.50 7.73
CA TYR A 99 -0.04 12.49 6.66
C TYR A 99 1.36 12.66 6.07
N GLY A 100 1.54 12.03 4.92
CA GLY A 100 2.83 11.89 4.27
C GLY A 100 3.65 10.74 4.84
N GLU A 101 4.88 10.69 4.37
CA GLU A 101 5.74 9.54 4.54
C GLU A 101 7.16 10.03 4.83
N GLN A 102 7.74 9.66 5.97
CA GLN A 102 9.08 10.13 6.35
C GLN A 102 10.18 9.50 5.50
N THR A 103 10.00 8.24 5.11
CA THR A 103 10.91 7.49 4.24
C THR A 103 10.06 6.73 3.24
N ALA A 104 10.19 7.05 1.95
CA ALA A 104 9.47 6.30 0.93
C ALA A 104 10.07 4.90 0.75
N PRO A 105 9.23 3.89 0.49
CA PRO A 105 9.68 2.57 0.12
C PRO A 105 10.17 2.53 -1.33
N THR A 106 10.91 1.47 -1.66
CA THR A 106 10.90 0.97 -3.04
C THR A 106 9.51 0.37 -3.27
N CYS A 107 8.76 0.86 -4.26
CA CYS A 107 7.38 0.45 -4.52
C CYS A 107 7.22 -0.01 -5.98
N HIS A 108 6.53 -1.12 -6.19
CA HIS A 108 6.17 -1.65 -7.50
C HIS A 108 4.75 -2.20 -7.49
N MET A 109 4.01 -1.99 -8.58
CA MET A 109 2.66 -2.51 -8.74
C MET A 109 2.53 -3.29 -10.04
N GLU A 110 2.09 -4.54 -9.92
CA GLU A 110 1.78 -5.41 -11.04
C GLU A 110 0.31 -5.85 -10.96
N GLY A 111 -0.50 -5.37 -11.90
CA GLY A 111 -1.93 -5.69 -11.97
C GLY A 111 -2.67 -5.32 -10.67
N ASN A 112 -3.13 -6.33 -9.93
CA ASN A 112 -3.86 -6.18 -8.67
C ASN A 112 -2.98 -6.36 -7.42
N THR A 113 -1.65 -6.35 -7.58
CA THR A 113 -0.68 -6.57 -6.50
C THR A 113 0.26 -5.36 -6.36
N VAL A 114 0.39 -4.82 -5.14
CA VAL A 114 1.40 -3.82 -4.77
C VAL A 114 2.44 -4.47 -3.87
N MET A 115 3.70 -4.12 -4.09
CA MET A 115 4.86 -4.61 -3.34
C MET A 115 5.70 -3.43 -2.89
N GLU A 116 6.10 -3.44 -1.61
CA GLU A 116 6.92 -2.39 -1.01
C GLU A 116 8.10 -2.98 -0.23
N ILE A 117 9.24 -2.27 -0.25
CA ILE A 117 10.38 -2.53 0.65
C ILE A 117 10.75 -1.20 1.31
N TYR A 118 10.72 -1.20 2.64
CA TYR A 118 11.20 -0.13 3.49
C TYR A 118 12.60 -0.45 4.02
N ASP A 119 13.49 0.53 3.94
CA ASP A 119 14.79 0.58 4.62
C ASP A 119 14.89 1.91 5.37
N LEU A 120 14.54 1.89 6.65
CA LEU A 120 14.37 3.07 7.49
C LEU A 120 15.72 3.47 8.12
N PRO A 121 16.06 4.78 8.18
CA PRO A 121 17.21 5.25 8.92
C PRO A 121 17.13 4.87 10.41
N ALA A 122 18.25 4.42 11.00
CA ALA A 122 18.27 3.99 12.40
C ALA A 122 17.92 5.12 13.41
N ASP A 123 18.08 6.38 13.01
CA ASP A 123 17.79 7.59 13.79
C ASP A 123 16.41 8.19 13.48
N THR A 124 15.53 7.47 12.78
CA THR A 124 14.21 7.96 12.34
C THR A 124 13.31 8.44 13.49
N GLY A 125 13.42 7.84 14.69
CA GLY A 125 12.55 8.11 15.83
C GLY A 125 11.20 7.38 15.79
N THR A 126 10.82 6.86 14.63
CA THR A 126 9.65 5.99 14.35
C THR A 126 10.12 4.66 13.73
N PRO A 127 10.66 3.72 14.52
CA PRO A 127 11.29 2.48 14.00
C PRO A 127 10.25 1.41 13.60
N PHE A 128 9.22 1.82 12.86
CA PHE A 128 8.14 0.97 12.39
C PHE A 128 7.51 1.56 11.14
N THR A 129 6.97 0.72 10.28
CA THR A 129 5.93 1.13 9.32
C THR A 129 4.58 0.71 9.88
N HIS A 130 3.52 1.36 9.39
CA HIS A 130 2.17 0.99 9.79
C HIS A 130 1.23 0.89 8.61
N LEU A 131 0.33 -0.08 8.74
CA LEU A 131 -0.76 -0.34 7.84
C LEU A 131 -2.00 0.37 8.40
N TYR A 132 -2.54 1.31 7.63
CA TYR A 132 -3.92 1.73 7.80
C TYR A 132 -4.81 0.64 7.20
N PHE A 133 -5.70 0.08 7.98
CA PHE A 133 -6.64 -0.95 7.54
C PHE A 133 -7.95 -0.74 8.25
N THR A 134 -9.01 -0.39 7.53
CA THR A 134 -10.32 -0.04 8.13
C THR A 134 -11.07 -1.27 8.63
N THR A 135 -10.53 -1.99 9.61
CA THR A 135 -11.04 -3.28 10.12
C THR A 135 -12.55 -3.26 10.38
N ASP A 136 -13.08 -2.14 10.88
CA ASP A 136 -14.49 -1.94 11.21
C ASP A 136 -15.44 -1.85 10.02
N THR A 137 -14.93 -1.66 8.80
CA THR A 137 -15.74 -1.60 7.58
C THR A 137 -15.74 -2.91 6.78
N PHE A 138 -14.88 -3.86 7.15
CA PHE A 138 -14.88 -5.21 6.59
C PHE A 138 -15.96 -6.08 7.26
N GLU A 139 -16.59 -6.96 6.48
CA GLU A 139 -17.55 -7.94 6.99
C GLU A 139 -16.85 -9.13 7.65
N GLU A 140 -15.64 -9.44 7.20
CA GLU A 140 -14.82 -10.52 7.70
C GLU A 140 -13.34 -10.11 7.63
N THR A 141 -12.60 -10.34 8.71
CA THR A 141 -11.14 -10.14 8.75
C THR A 141 -10.45 -11.33 9.39
N ARG A 142 -9.23 -11.65 8.95
CA ARG A 142 -8.42 -12.75 9.51
C ARG A 142 -6.97 -12.30 9.65
N LEU A 143 -6.48 -12.28 10.89
CA LEU A 143 -5.08 -12.03 11.23
C LEU A 143 -4.39 -13.36 11.51
N GLU A 144 -3.36 -13.69 10.72
CA GLU A 144 -2.63 -14.96 10.77
C GLU A 144 -1.11 -14.69 10.70
N GLY A 145 -0.52 -14.30 11.83
CA GLY A 145 0.92 -14.00 11.94
C GLY A 145 1.34 -12.81 11.08
N GLN A 146 1.98 -13.10 9.95
CA GLN A 146 2.43 -12.12 8.95
C GLN A 146 1.33 -11.67 7.99
N TRP A 147 0.14 -12.26 8.09
CA TRP A 147 -0.95 -12.06 7.13
C TRP A 147 -2.14 -11.35 7.75
N LEU A 148 -2.74 -10.43 7.01
CA LEU A 148 -4.03 -9.83 7.32
C LEU A 148 -4.92 -9.88 6.08
N PHE A 149 -6.11 -10.46 6.23
CA PHE A 149 -7.10 -10.55 5.16
C PHE A 149 -8.38 -9.82 5.53
N GLY A 150 -9.08 -9.31 4.52
CA GLY A 150 -10.38 -8.68 4.67
C GLY A 150 -11.31 -8.96 3.51
N ARG A 151 -12.61 -9.05 3.79
CA ARG A 151 -13.68 -9.13 2.81
C ARG A 151 -14.73 -8.06 3.05
N HIS A 152 -15.18 -7.42 1.96
CA HIS A 152 -16.32 -6.50 1.96
C HIS A 152 -17.18 -6.79 0.72
N GLY A 153 -18.43 -7.24 0.91
CA GLY A 153 -19.22 -7.79 -0.20
C GLY A 153 -18.47 -8.89 -0.95
N ASP A 154 -18.36 -8.70 -2.27
CA ASP A 154 -17.65 -9.59 -3.19
C ASP A 154 -16.16 -9.19 -3.39
N GLY A 155 -15.68 -8.14 -2.74
CA GLY A 155 -14.28 -7.69 -2.81
C GLY A 155 -13.41 -8.32 -1.72
N TYR A 156 -12.17 -8.69 -2.08
CA TYR A 156 -11.18 -9.31 -1.19
C TYR A 156 -9.88 -8.50 -1.16
N ILE A 157 -9.27 -8.41 0.01
CA ILE A 157 -7.92 -7.88 0.20
C ILE A 157 -7.11 -8.84 1.06
N GLY A 158 -5.85 -9.02 0.70
CA GLY A 158 -4.86 -9.72 1.50
C GLY A 158 -3.61 -8.87 1.60
N ILE A 159 -3.00 -8.88 2.77
CA ILE A 159 -1.76 -8.18 3.07
C ILE A 159 -0.81 -9.17 3.74
N TRP A 160 0.42 -9.19 3.25
CA TRP A 160 1.55 -9.84 3.91
C TRP A 160 2.59 -8.81 4.31
N CYS A 161 3.16 -8.96 5.49
CA CYS A 161 4.35 -8.26 5.92
C CYS A 161 5.46 -9.25 6.26
N SER A 162 6.71 -8.89 5.96
CA SER A 162 7.88 -9.64 6.43
C SER A 162 8.01 -9.70 7.96
N GLN A 163 7.29 -8.85 8.69
CA GLN A 163 7.22 -8.84 10.15
C GLN A 163 5.83 -9.28 10.61
N GLU A 164 5.71 -9.73 11.86
CA GLU A 164 4.40 -9.94 12.47
C GLU A 164 3.64 -8.61 12.59
N LEU A 165 2.34 -8.65 12.30
CA LEU A 165 1.48 -7.48 12.36
C LEU A 165 0.92 -7.32 13.76
N GLU A 166 1.25 -6.20 14.41
CA GLU A 166 0.75 -5.87 15.74
C GLU A 166 -0.42 -4.88 15.65
N PRO A 167 -1.64 -5.24 16.08
CA PRO A 167 -2.73 -4.28 16.17
C PRO A 167 -2.37 -3.11 17.08
N TYR A 168 -2.61 -1.89 16.63
CA TYR A 168 -2.38 -0.68 17.40
C TYR A 168 -3.60 0.22 17.37
N SER A 169 -3.76 1.05 18.40
CA SER A 169 -4.87 2.00 18.50
C SER A 169 -4.46 3.22 19.30
N ASP A 170 -4.51 4.39 18.68
CA ASP A 170 -4.45 5.71 19.32
C ASP A 170 -5.76 6.45 19.06
N LEU A 171 -5.82 7.36 18.07
CA LEU A 171 -7.06 8.06 17.69
C LEU A 171 -7.83 7.30 16.59
N THR A 172 -7.13 6.58 15.69
CA THR A 172 -7.75 5.67 14.70
C THR A 172 -7.99 4.29 15.28
N LEU A 173 -8.87 4.20 16.28
CA LEU A 173 -9.19 2.97 17.02
C LEU A 173 -9.51 1.80 16.09
N GLY A 174 -8.79 0.69 16.24
CA GLY A 174 -9.01 -0.54 15.49
C GLY A 174 -8.64 -0.50 14.01
N ARG A 175 -7.96 0.57 13.54
CA ARG A 175 -7.65 0.77 12.12
C ARG A 175 -6.15 0.75 11.79
N GLU A 176 -5.31 0.33 12.71
CA GLU A 176 -3.86 0.31 12.54
C GLU A 176 -3.25 -1.04 12.89
N TYR A 177 -2.29 -1.47 12.07
CA TYR A 177 -1.35 -2.55 12.39
C TYR A 177 0.07 -2.05 12.17
N ARG A 178 0.98 -2.32 13.10
CA ARG A 178 2.39 -1.92 13.00
C ARG A 178 3.30 -3.10 12.66
N ALA A 179 4.33 -2.81 11.90
CA ALA A 179 5.49 -3.68 11.73
C ALA A 179 6.71 -3.00 12.37
N ASN A 180 7.10 -3.45 13.56
CA ASN A 180 8.20 -2.86 14.33
C ASN A 180 9.57 -3.34 13.82
N ALA A 181 10.00 -2.82 12.67
CA ALA A 181 11.33 -3.06 12.13
C ALA A 181 11.83 -1.87 11.31
N LEU A 182 13.15 -1.70 11.26
CA LEU A 182 13.79 -0.74 10.35
C LEU A 182 13.78 -1.23 8.90
N LYS A 183 13.75 -2.54 8.68
CA LYS A 183 13.66 -3.14 7.35
C LYS A 183 12.45 -4.04 7.27
N SER A 184 11.56 -3.76 6.34
CA SER A 184 10.35 -4.57 6.15
C SER A 184 9.91 -4.55 4.70
N ALA A 185 9.42 -5.69 4.21
CA ALA A 185 8.68 -5.77 2.96
C ALA A 185 7.18 -5.98 3.21
N TRP A 186 6.37 -5.46 2.29
CA TRP A 186 4.92 -5.57 2.28
C TRP A 186 4.44 -6.03 0.91
N VAL A 187 3.40 -6.86 0.88
CA VAL A 187 2.70 -7.26 -0.34
C VAL A 187 1.21 -7.14 -0.08
N CYS A 188 0.52 -6.34 -0.88
CA CYS A 188 -0.93 -6.24 -0.89
C CYS A 188 -1.46 -6.82 -2.20
N GLN A 189 -2.43 -7.72 -2.12
CA GLN A 189 -3.17 -8.22 -3.28
C GLN A 189 -4.67 -8.01 -3.06
N VAL A 190 -5.36 -7.49 -4.07
CA VAL A 190 -6.82 -7.39 -4.08
C VAL A 190 -7.42 -8.31 -5.13
N SER A 191 -8.63 -8.80 -4.90
CA SER A 191 -9.37 -9.60 -5.87
C SER A 191 -10.87 -9.50 -5.59
N SER A 192 -11.67 -10.30 -6.28
CA SER A 192 -13.10 -10.43 -6.05
C SER A 192 -13.58 -11.88 -6.06
N ALA A 193 -14.84 -12.08 -5.71
CA ALA A 193 -15.52 -13.36 -5.83
C ALA A 193 -15.57 -13.86 -7.29
N GLU A 194 -15.66 -12.95 -8.26
CA GLU A 194 -15.64 -13.28 -9.68
C GLU A 194 -14.29 -13.86 -10.13
N GLU A 195 -13.19 -13.34 -9.59
CA GLU A 195 -11.84 -13.73 -9.98
C GLU A 195 -11.31 -14.94 -9.18
N SER A 196 -11.54 -14.95 -7.87
CA SER A 196 -10.94 -15.92 -6.94
C SER A 196 -11.94 -16.94 -6.38
N GLY A 197 -13.23 -16.82 -6.68
CA GLY A 197 -14.26 -17.68 -6.10
C GLY A 197 -14.56 -17.31 -4.66
N SER A 198 -14.30 -18.20 -3.70
CA SER A 198 -14.55 -17.90 -2.28
C SER A 198 -13.41 -17.09 -1.65
N PHE A 199 -13.69 -16.42 -0.54
CA PHE A 199 -12.67 -15.73 0.25
C PHE A 199 -11.58 -16.70 0.76
N ASP A 200 -11.95 -17.91 1.14
CA ASP A 200 -10.99 -18.97 1.50
C ASP A 200 -10.08 -19.34 0.32
N ALA A 201 -10.63 -19.44 -0.89
CA ALA A 201 -9.84 -19.75 -2.08
C ALA A 201 -8.86 -18.62 -2.41
N PHE A 202 -9.27 -17.36 -2.23
CA PHE A 202 -8.37 -16.21 -2.32
C PHE A 202 -7.23 -16.28 -1.29
N ILE A 203 -7.54 -16.54 -0.01
CA ILE A 203 -6.54 -16.65 1.07
C ILE A 203 -5.52 -17.75 0.74
N GLU A 204 -5.98 -18.94 0.38
CA GLU A 204 -5.10 -20.06 0.06
C GLU A 204 -4.26 -19.78 -1.18
N ALA A 205 -4.84 -19.18 -2.22
CA ALA A 205 -4.10 -18.77 -3.41
C ALA A 205 -3.01 -17.74 -3.08
N PHE A 206 -3.33 -16.71 -2.30
CA PHE A 206 -2.37 -15.66 -1.97
C PHE A 206 -1.24 -16.18 -1.05
N LYS A 207 -1.56 -17.00 -0.04
CA LYS A 207 -0.55 -17.68 0.78
C LYS A 207 0.33 -18.62 -0.06
N GLY A 208 -0.25 -19.24 -1.08
CA GLY A 208 0.45 -20.08 -2.06
C GLY A 208 1.50 -19.35 -2.90
N ARG A 209 1.46 -18.01 -2.97
CA ARG A 209 2.51 -17.20 -3.63
C ARG A 209 3.80 -17.13 -2.82
N THR A 210 3.77 -17.53 -1.55
CA THR A 210 4.96 -17.69 -0.68
C THR A 210 5.90 -16.48 -0.67
N PRO A 211 5.41 -15.27 -0.33
CA PRO A 211 6.27 -14.10 -0.23
C PRO A 211 7.39 -14.31 0.80
N SER A 212 8.58 -13.81 0.50
CA SER A 212 9.72 -13.82 1.44
C SER A 212 10.63 -12.62 1.21
N PHE A 213 11.28 -12.16 2.27
CA PHE A 213 12.13 -10.97 2.24
C PHE A 213 13.48 -11.24 2.89
N ASP A 214 14.55 -10.88 2.18
CA ASP A 214 15.91 -10.88 2.70
C ASP A 214 16.33 -9.44 3.04
N PRO A 215 16.41 -9.06 4.32
CA PRO A 215 16.75 -7.70 4.74
C PRO A 215 18.22 -7.32 4.50
N ASP A 216 19.12 -8.30 4.35
CA ASP A 216 20.54 -8.04 4.10
C ASP A 216 20.77 -7.66 2.65
N SER A 217 20.09 -8.34 1.71
CA SER A 217 20.19 -8.03 0.28
C SER A 217 19.11 -7.11 -0.25
N GLY A 218 18.10 -6.74 0.55
CA GLY A 218 17.01 -5.85 0.14
C GLY A 218 16.10 -6.47 -0.92
N LYS A 219 15.98 -7.81 -0.94
CA LYS A 219 15.24 -8.54 -1.99
C LYS A 219 13.95 -9.12 -1.46
N LEU A 220 12.86 -8.77 -2.12
CA LEU A 220 11.54 -9.38 -1.94
C LEU A 220 11.32 -10.39 -3.06
N PHE A 221 10.93 -11.60 -2.67
CA PHE A 221 10.58 -12.69 -3.56
C PHE A 221 9.08 -12.96 -3.48
N LEU A 222 8.48 -13.25 -4.62
CA LEU A 222 7.09 -13.66 -4.77
C LEU A 222 7.03 -14.74 -5.85
N ASP A 223 6.22 -15.77 -5.65
CA ASP A 223 6.13 -16.91 -6.58
C ASP A 223 7.51 -17.57 -6.85
N GLN A 224 8.37 -17.60 -5.81
CA GLN A 224 9.76 -18.08 -5.87
C GLN A 224 10.68 -17.32 -6.84
N SER A 225 10.26 -16.15 -7.30
CA SER A 225 11.00 -15.28 -8.21
C SER A 225 11.32 -13.94 -7.54
N LEU A 226 12.36 -13.26 -8.00
CA LEU A 226 12.68 -11.91 -7.52
C LEU A 226 11.58 -10.96 -8.00
N ALA A 227 10.84 -10.38 -7.06
CA ALA A 227 9.70 -9.50 -7.33
C ALA A 227 10.06 -8.03 -7.17
N LEU A 228 10.87 -7.69 -6.16
CA LEU A 228 11.33 -6.33 -5.92
C LEU A 228 12.70 -6.31 -5.26
N HIS A 229 13.50 -5.29 -5.57
CA HIS A 229 14.85 -5.12 -5.00
C HIS A 229 15.08 -3.65 -4.66
N ALA A 230 15.29 -3.38 -3.37
CA ALA A 230 15.76 -2.08 -2.90
C ALA A 230 17.29 -2.02 -3.09
N GLN A 231 17.76 -1.05 -3.88
CA GLN A 231 19.19 -0.83 -4.16
C GLN A 231 19.86 0.06 -3.11
#